data_AF-A0A1W9RFP3-F1
#
_entry.id   AF-A0A1W9RFP3-F1
#
_cell.length_a   1.000
_cell.length_b   1.000
_cell.length_c   1.000
_cell.angle_alpha   90.00
_cell.angle_beta   90.00
_cell.angle_gamma   90.00
#
_symmetry.space_group_name_H-M   'P 1'
#
loop_
_entity.id
_entity.type
_entity.pdbx_description
1 polymer ?
#
loop_
_entity_poly.entity_id
_entity_poly.type
_entity_poly.pdbx_seq_one_letter_code
_entity_poly.pdbx_strand_id
1 'polypeptide(L)' 'KEKLDYVIYNLAEVLRIVLIALAPFLPDSTSKAWGYLGFKDDIHTQNYSHISRWGVIPPGQITEKGEPLFPRIQE' A
#
# COMPACT_ATOMS: atom_id res chain seq x y z
N LYS A 1 -21.16 0.40 10.84
CA LYS A 1 -20.58 0.01 9.53
C LYS A 1 -19.68 1.13 9.02
N GLU A 2 -20.24 2.33 8.83
CA GLU A 2 -19.50 3.55 8.43
C GLU A 2 -18.22 3.80 9.22
N LYS A 3 -18.25 3.76 10.57
CA LYS A 3 -17.05 3.95 11.40
C LYS A 3 -15.92 2.97 11.07
N LEU A 4 -16.24 1.71 10.80
CA LEU A 4 -15.25 0.70 10.43
C LEU A 4 -14.70 0.98 9.03
N ASP A 5 -15.58 1.33 8.09
CA ASP A 5 -15.19 1.66 6.72
C ASP A 5 -14.22 2.85 6.70
N TYR A 6 -14.47 3.88 7.52
CA TYR A 6 -13.54 4.99 7.73
C TYR A 6 -12.21 4.53 8.30
N VAL A 7 -12.20 3.71 9.35
CA VAL A 7 -10.95 3.22 9.95
C VAL A 7 -10.13 2.43 8.93
N ILE A 8 -10.76 1.51 8.19
CA ILE A 8 -10.08 0.70 7.17
C ILE A 8 -9.54 1.57 6.03
N TYR A 9 -10.31 2.56 5.58
CA TYR A 9 -9.85 3.50 4.56
C TYR A 9 -8.61 4.29 5.00
N ASN A 10 -8.64 4.80 6.23
CA ASN A 10 -7.49 5.53 6.79
C ASN A 10 -6.25 4.62 6.89
N LEU A 11 -6.41 3.38 7.34
CA LEU A 11 -5.31 2.42 7.40
C LEU A 11 -4.73 2.12 6.01
N ALA A 12 -5.58 1.99 4.99
CA ALA A 12 -5.14 1.77 3.62
C ALA A 12 -4.36 2.97 3.06
N GLU A 13 -4.80 4.20 3.33
CA GLU A 13 -4.09 5.42 2.92
C GLU A 13 -2.74 5.58 3.65
N VAL A 14 -2.69 5.29 4.96
CA VAL A 14 -1.42 5.28 5.70
C VAL A 14 -0.48 4.22 5.10
N LEU A 15 -0.98 3.02 4.81
CA LEU A 15 -0.16 1.97 4.21
C LEU A 15 0.39 2.42 2.84
N ARG A 16 -0.44 3.02 1.97
CA ARG A 16 0.00 3.58 0.68
C ARG A 16 1.17 4.56 0.86
N ILE A 17 1.06 5.49 1.81
CA ILE A 17 2.10 6.47 2.13
C ILE A 17 3.39 5.79 2.60
N VAL A 18 3.27 4.84 3.53
CA VAL A 18 4.41 4.10 4.09
C VAL A 18 5.12 3.30 2.99
N LEU A 19 4.39 2.69 2.06
CA LEU A 19 4.99 1.96 0.94
C LEU A 19 5.80 2.88 0.02
N ILE A 20 5.32 4.08 -0.31
CA ILE A 20 6.07 5.04 -1.11
C ILE A 20 7.37 5.46 -0.39
N ALA A 21 7.30 5.69 0.92
CA ALA A 21 8.47 6.04 1.72
C ALA A 21 9.50 4.90 1.84
N LEU A 22 9.02 3.64 1.85
CA LEU A 22 9.86 2.44 1.95
C LEU A 22 10.36 1.93 0.60
N ALA A 23 9.79 2.37 -0.52
CA ALA A 23 10.17 1.93 -1.87
C ALA A 23 11.68 1.96 -2.17
N PRO A 24 12.47 2.98 -1.75
CA PRO A 24 13.91 2.97 -1.99
C PRO A 24 14.69 1.99 -1.10
N PHE A 25 14.09 1.49 -0.01
CA PHE A 25 14.74 0.58 0.95
C PHE A 25 14.29 -0.88 0.79
N LEU A 26 13.03 -1.10 0.39
CA LEU A 26 12.40 -2.42 0.29
C LEU A 26 11.68 -2.61 -1.05
N PRO A 27 12.37 -2.43 -2.20
CA PRO A 27 11.74 -2.26 -3.51
C PRO A 27 10.83 -3.44 -3.91
N ASP A 28 11.28 -4.67 -3.71
CA ASP A 28 10.52 -5.86 -4.06
C ASP A 28 9.27 -6.04 -3.17
N SER A 29 9.42 -5.85 -1.87
CA SER A 29 8.32 -5.99 -0.91
C SER A 29 7.29 -4.89 -1.09
N THR A 30 7.73 -3.65 -1.34
CA THR A 30 6.82 -2.53 -1.57
C THR A 30 6.07 -2.67 -2.89
N SER A 31 6.72 -3.15 -3.94
CA SER A 31 6.06 -3.43 -5.23
C SER A 31 4.97 -4.51 -5.10
N LYS A 32 5.23 -5.59 -4.37
CA LYS A 32 4.22 -6.62 -4.07
C LYS A 32 3.05 -6.04 -3.28
N ALA A 33 3.35 -5.32 -2.19
CA ALA A 33 2.34 -4.71 -1.34
C ALA A 33 1.49 -3.66 -2.08
N TRP A 34 2.09 -2.92 -3.02
CA TRP A 34 1.40 -1.97 -3.90
C TRP A 34 0.34 -2.66 -4.75
N GLY A 35 0.71 -3.79 -5.35
CA GLY A 35 -0.23 -4.66 -6.07
C GLY A 35 -1.34 -5.21 -5.16
N TYR A 36 -1.00 -5.62 -3.94
CA TYR A 36 -1.99 -6.10 -2.95
C TYR A 36 -2.98 -5.02 -2.53
N LEU A 37 -2.57 -3.74 -2.54
CA LEU A 37 -3.48 -2.61 -2.34
C LEU A 37 -4.40 -2.34 -3.55
N GLY A 38 -4.20 -3.02 -4.68
CA GLY A 38 -5.02 -2.90 -5.89
C GLY A 38 -4.46 -1.96 -6.95
N PHE A 39 -3.27 -1.39 -6.75
CA PHE A 39 -2.62 -0.55 -7.76
C PHE A 39 -2.05 -1.38 -8.90
N LYS A 40 -2.07 -0.82 -10.11
CA LYS A 40 -1.62 -1.48 -11.35
C LYS A 40 -0.40 -0.81 -11.98
N ASP A 41 -0.09 0.40 -11.53
CA ASP A 41 1.13 1.11 -11.87
C ASP A 41 2.31 0.65 -10.99
N ASP A 42 3.51 1.04 -11.40
CA ASP A 42 4.73 0.76 -10.65
C ASP A 42 4.92 1.80 -9.52
N ILE A 43 5.07 1.32 -8.29
CA ILE A 43 5.31 2.16 -7.11
C ILE A 43 6.58 3.01 -7.26
N HIS A 44 7.56 2.57 -8.04
CA HIS A 44 8.80 3.31 -8.27
C HIS A 44 8.61 4.56 -9.16
N THR A 45 7.43 4.71 -9.77
CA THR A 45 7.02 5.97 -10.44
C THR A 45 6.48 7.01 -9.45
N GLN A 46 6.21 6.60 -8.20
CA GLN A 46 5.76 7.49 -7.15
C GLN A 46 6.94 8.30 -6.60
N ASN A 47 6.65 9.51 -6.12
CA ASN A 47 7.65 10.39 -5.52
C ASN A 47 7.14 10.94 -4.18
N TYR A 48 8.05 11.58 -3.41
CA TYR A 48 7.72 12.13 -2.10
C TYR A 48 6.59 13.17 -2.12
N SER A 49 6.37 13.88 -3.25
CA SER A 49 5.24 14.81 -3.35
C SER A 49 3.87 14.11 -3.40
N HIS A 50 3.83 12.81 -3.72
CA HIS A 50 2.61 11.99 -3.69
C HIS A 50 2.26 11.48 -2.29
N ILE A 51 3.18 11.58 -1.33
CA ILE A 51 2.95 11.21 0.07
C ILE A 51 2.01 12.21 0.76
N SER A 52 2.10 13.50 0.43
CA SER A 52 1.29 14.55 1.07
C SER A 52 -0.17 14.58 0.62
N ARG A 53 -0.52 13.82 -0.42
CA ARG A 53 -1.89 13.75 -0.94
C ARG A 53 -2.67 12.70 -0.17
N TRP A 54 -3.75 13.10 0.47
CA TRP A 54 -4.70 12.19 1.10
C TRP A 54 -5.86 11.88 0.18
N GLY A 55 -6.44 10.69 0.31
CA GLY A 55 -7.66 10.32 -0.41
C GLY A 55 -7.40 9.84 -1.84
N VAL A 56 -6.23 9.24 -2.09
CA VAL A 56 -5.82 8.80 -3.43
C VAL A 56 -6.48 7.47 -3.78
N ILE A 57 -6.69 6.58 -2.81
CA ILE A 57 -7.40 5.32 -3.04
C ILE A 57 -8.87 5.63 -3.37
N PRO A 58 -9.36 5.26 -4.57
CA PRO A 58 -10.75 5.47 -4.93
C PRO A 58 -11.66 4.51 -4.14
N PRO A 59 -12.87 4.95 -3.74
CA PRO A 59 -13.87 4.07 -3.14
C PRO A 59 -14.17 2.88 -4.05
N GLY A 60 -14.20 1.68 -3.49
CA GLY A 60 -14.45 0.45 -4.25
C GLY A 60 -13.22 -0.15 -4.93
N GLN A 61 -12.02 0.42 -4.73
CA GLN A 61 -10.77 -0.26 -5.11
C GLN A 61 -10.71 -1.64 -4.44
N ILE A 62 -10.46 -2.66 -5.25
CA ILE A 62 -10.38 -4.05 -4.79
C ILE A 62 -8.93 -4.35 -4.43
N THR A 63 -8.71 -4.77 -3.19
CA THR A 63 -7.41 -5.29 -2.74
C THR A 63 -7.26 -6.75 -3.17
N GLU A 64 -6.02 -7.17 -3.36
CA GLU A 64 -5.68 -8.55 -3.68
C GLU A 64 -5.14 -9.25 -2.44
N LYS A 65 -5.57 -10.50 -2.24
CA LYS A 65 -4.98 -11.34 -1.20
C LYS A 65 -3.60 -11.78 -1.66
N GLY A 66 -2.59 -11.17 -1.08
CA GLY A 66 -1.19 -11.50 -1.33
C GLY A 66 -0.66 -12.66 -0.49
N GLU A 67 0.49 -13.17 -0.91
CA GLU A 67 1.34 -14.02 -0.09
C GLU A 67 2.02 -13.21 1.03
N PRO A 68 2.48 -13.82 2.12
CA PRO A 68 3.23 -13.13 3.16
C PRO A 68 4.45 -12.38 2.59
N LEU A 69 4.47 -11.05 2.75
CA LEU A 69 5.56 -10.20 2.25
C LEU A 69 6.92 -10.54 2.88
N PHE A 70 6.90 -10.94 4.14
CA PHE A 70 8.08 -11.33 4.92
C PHE A 70 7.83 -12.70 5.53
N PRO A 71 8.16 -13.78 4.80
CA PRO A 71 8.11 -15.14 5.32
C PRO A 71 9.00 -15.25 6.56
N ARG A 72 8.61 -16.11 7.51
CA ARG A 72 9.46 -16.41 8.66
C ARG A 72 10.72 -17.14 8.18
N ILE A 73 11.87 -16.72 8.70
CA ILE A 73 13.13 -17.45 8.53
C ILE A 73 12.99 -18.75 9.34
N GLN A 74 13.25 -19.88 8.71
CA GLN A 74 13.36 -21.18 9.37
C GLN A 74 14.85 -21.40 9.68
N GLU A 75 15.15 -21.77 10.92
CA GLU A 75 16.52 -22.10 11.38
C GLU A 75 17.09 -23.33 10.64
#